data_AF-A0A1B6IVW3-F1
#
_entry.id   AF-A0A1B6IVW3-F1
#
_cell.length_a   1.000
_cell.length_b   1.000
_cell.length_c   1.000
_cell.angle_alpha   90.00
_cell.angle_beta   90.00
_cell.angle_gamma   90.00
#
_symmetry.space_group_name_H-M   'P 1'
#
loop_
_entity.id
_entity.type
_entity.pdbx_description
1 polymer ?
#
loop_
_entity_poly.entity_id
_entity_poly.type
_entity_poly.pdbx_seq_one_letter_code
_entity_poly.pdbx_strand_id
1 'polypeptide(L)'
;DLVINENVLLQTLGFDVAIDHPHTHVVRCCHLVKASKDLAQTSYFMASNSLHLTTMCLQYKPTVVACFCIHLACKWSNWEIPLSNESKSWFWYVDRSVTQELLEQLTDEFLRIFDKCPSRLKRKISANQNMTGYHIGVNELAQKRALPGPGADPQHASFQQPVACN
;
A
#
# COMPACT_ATOMS: atom_id res chain seq x y z
N ASP A 1 7.62 39.09 -4.80
CA ASP A 1 8.23 37.77 -4.53
C ASP A 1 7.31 36.60 -4.84
N LEU A 2 6.13 36.49 -4.23
CA LEU A 2 5.23 35.34 -4.45
C LEU A 2 4.88 35.11 -5.94
N VAL A 3 4.45 36.17 -6.65
CA VAL A 3 4.09 36.10 -8.09
C VAL A 3 5.29 35.70 -8.96
N ILE A 4 6.50 36.13 -8.57
CA ILE A 4 7.73 35.76 -9.29
C ILE A 4 8.02 34.27 -9.08
N ASN A 5 7.94 33.80 -7.83
CA ASN A 5 8.15 32.39 -7.49
C ASN A 5 7.10 31.47 -8.13
N GLU A 6 5.84 31.91 -8.20
CA GLU A 6 4.78 31.19 -8.90
C GLU A 6 5.10 31.06 -10.39
N ASN A 7 5.54 32.13 -11.04
CA ASN A 7 5.92 32.08 -12.46
C ASN A 7 7.11 31.15 -12.69
N VAL A 8 8.15 31.24 -11.84
CA VAL A 8 9.30 30.33 -11.89
C VAL A 8 8.85 28.87 -11.71
N LEU A 9 7.94 28.59 -10.76
CA LEU A 9 7.40 27.25 -10.53
C LEU A 9 6.65 26.73 -11.77
N LEU A 10 5.74 27.53 -12.33
CA LEU A 10 4.96 27.15 -13.53
C LEU A 10 5.87 26.87 -14.73
N GLN A 11 6.87 27.72 -14.97
CA GLN A 11 7.87 27.51 -16.01
C GLN A 11 8.69 26.24 -15.77
N THR A 12 9.09 25.99 -14.51
CA THR A 12 9.87 24.80 -14.14
C THR A 12 9.08 23.51 -14.38
N LEU A 13 7.77 23.52 -14.11
CA LEU A 13 6.88 22.40 -14.39
C LEU A 13 6.47 22.29 -15.86
N GLY A 14 6.93 23.20 -16.73
CA GLY A 14 6.53 23.23 -18.14
C GLY A 14 5.04 23.51 -18.33
N PHE A 15 4.41 24.18 -17.36
CA PHE A 15 2.96 24.41 -17.28
C PHE A 15 2.11 23.12 -17.17
N ASP A 16 2.73 21.98 -16.91
CA ASP A 16 2.01 20.73 -16.60
C ASP A 16 1.63 20.70 -15.12
N VAL A 17 0.46 21.25 -14.83
CA VAL A 17 -0.11 21.31 -13.47
C VAL A 17 -1.13 20.19 -13.20
N ALA A 18 -1.35 19.31 -14.18
CA ALA A 18 -2.34 18.23 -14.08
C ALA A 18 -1.72 16.98 -13.45
N ILE A 19 -1.73 16.93 -12.12
CA ILE A 19 -1.11 15.82 -11.38
C ILE A 19 -2.12 14.70 -11.10
N ASP A 20 -1.82 13.48 -11.56
CA ASP A 20 -2.54 12.27 -11.16
C ASP A 20 -2.00 11.75 -9.82
N HIS A 21 -2.90 11.32 -8.94
CA HIS A 21 -2.58 10.95 -7.56
C HIS A 21 -3.02 9.51 -7.22
N PRO A 22 -2.25 8.79 -6.39
CA PRO A 22 -2.56 7.40 -6.04
C PRO A 22 -3.91 7.24 -5.33
N HIS A 23 -4.38 8.27 -4.60
CA HIS A 23 -5.63 8.25 -3.85
C HIS A 23 -6.85 7.87 -4.70
N THR A 24 -6.95 8.38 -5.91
CA THR A 24 -8.05 8.07 -6.85
C THR A 24 -8.09 6.57 -7.15
N HIS A 25 -6.93 5.98 -7.41
CA HIS A 25 -6.79 4.55 -7.72
C HIS A 25 -7.01 3.68 -6.49
N VAL A 26 -6.60 4.14 -5.30
CA VAL A 26 -6.89 3.45 -4.03
C VAL A 26 -8.40 3.31 -3.82
N VAL A 27 -9.15 4.40 -3.91
CA VAL A 27 -10.61 4.39 -3.69
C VAL A 27 -11.31 3.46 -4.70
N ARG A 28 -10.94 3.56 -5.99
CA ARG A 28 -11.51 2.71 -7.04
C ARG A 28 -11.21 1.24 -6.79
N CYS A 29 -9.97 0.89 -6.45
CA CYS A 29 -9.58 -0.49 -6.23
C CYS A 29 -10.24 -1.08 -4.98
N CYS A 30 -10.23 -0.36 -3.85
CA CYS A 30 -10.90 -0.80 -2.62
C CYS A 30 -12.40 -1.05 -2.83
N HIS A 31 -13.07 -0.24 -3.66
CA HIS A 31 -14.46 -0.47 -4.03
C HIS A 31 -14.63 -1.76 -4.85
N LEU A 32 -13.77 -1.98 -5.86
CA LEU A 32 -13.82 -3.15 -6.72
C LEU A 32 -13.63 -4.47 -5.94
N VAL A 33 -12.69 -4.50 -5.00
CA VAL A 33 -12.39 -5.70 -4.19
C VAL A 33 -13.27 -5.82 -2.94
N LYS A 34 -14.26 -4.94 -2.77
CA LYS A 34 -15.16 -4.88 -1.60
C LYS A 34 -14.38 -4.86 -0.27
N ALA A 35 -13.31 -4.07 -0.23
CA ALA A 35 -12.51 -3.87 0.97
C ALA A 35 -13.35 -3.30 2.12
N SER A 36 -12.97 -3.61 3.36
CA SER A 36 -13.56 -2.96 4.54
C SER A 36 -13.26 -1.46 4.55
N LYS A 37 -14.10 -0.69 5.24
CA LYS A 37 -13.89 0.75 5.40
C LYS A 37 -12.53 1.05 6.04
N ASP A 38 -12.14 0.26 7.04
CA ASP A 38 -10.87 0.43 7.77
C ASP A 38 -9.66 0.18 6.87
N LEU A 39 -9.73 -0.85 6.01
CA LEU A 39 -8.67 -1.12 5.05
C LEU A 39 -8.55 -0.01 4.00
N ALA A 40 -9.69 0.47 3.49
CA ALA A 40 -9.73 1.57 2.53
C ALA A 40 -9.15 2.87 3.13
N GLN A 41 -9.51 3.19 4.37
CA GLN A 41 -8.96 4.32 5.11
C GLN A 41 -7.45 4.18 5.34
N THR A 42 -7.00 2.99 5.73
CA THR A 42 -5.58 2.71 5.95
C THR A 42 -4.78 2.82 4.65
N SER A 43 -5.31 2.29 3.55
CA SER A 43 -4.70 2.40 2.22
C SER A 43 -4.61 3.86 1.75
N TYR A 44 -5.67 4.64 1.97
CA TYR A 44 -5.70 6.06 1.64
C TYR A 44 -4.69 6.85 2.48
N PHE A 45 -4.59 6.52 3.77
CA PHE A 45 -3.61 7.10 4.67
C PHE A 45 -2.18 6.77 4.24
N MET A 46 -1.93 5.55 3.75
CA MET A 46 -0.63 5.16 3.18
C MET A 46 -0.29 5.95 1.92
N ALA A 47 -1.25 6.21 1.04
CA ALA A 47 -1.02 7.06 -0.14
C ALA A 47 -0.55 8.47 0.26
N SER A 48 -1.12 9.05 1.32
CA SER A 48 -0.66 10.33 1.87
C SER A 48 0.75 10.25 2.48
N ASN A 49 1.10 9.16 3.15
CA ASN A 49 2.44 9.00 3.72
C ASN A 49 3.51 8.74 2.65
N SER A 50 3.16 8.02 1.58
CA SER A 50 4.05 7.86 0.43
C SER A 50 4.45 9.23 -0.12
N LEU A 51 3.50 10.16 -0.28
CA LEU A 51 3.81 11.50 -0.81
C LEU A 51 4.67 12.34 0.14
N HIS A 52 4.44 12.24 1.45
CA HIS A 52 5.18 13.05 2.43
C HIS A 52 6.57 12.52 2.74
N LEU A 53 6.78 11.20 2.68
CA LEU A 53 7.97 10.55 3.22
C LEU A 53 8.89 9.99 2.13
N THR A 54 8.37 9.73 0.94
CA THR A 54 9.15 9.13 -0.15
C THR A 54 9.12 10.01 -1.39
N THR A 55 9.98 9.68 -2.35
CA THR A 55 9.99 10.29 -3.68
C THR A 55 9.33 9.37 -4.71
N MET A 56 8.49 8.42 -4.29
CA MET A 56 7.86 7.45 -5.19
C MET A 56 6.98 8.13 -6.25
N CYS A 57 6.42 9.31 -5.96
CA CYS A 57 5.66 10.11 -6.93
C CYS A 57 6.49 10.58 -8.15
N LEU A 58 7.82 10.58 -8.04
CA LEU A 58 8.73 10.91 -9.13
C LEU A 58 9.28 9.68 -9.85
N GLN A 59 9.14 8.50 -9.23
CA GLN A 59 9.77 7.25 -9.69
C GLN A 59 8.77 6.28 -10.31
N TYR A 60 7.52 6.28 -9.83
CA TYR A 60 6.50 5.30 -10.19
C TYR A 60 5.18 5.96 -10.55
N LYS A 61 4.42 5.28 -11.42
CA LYS A 61 3.07 5.73 -11.78
C LYS A 61 2.17 5.74 -10.54
N PRO A 62 1.18 6.67 -10.45
CA PRO A 62 0.22 6.71 -9.35
C PRO A 62 -0.52 5.39 -9.12
N THR A 63 -0.78 4.63 -10.18
CA THR A 63 -1.36 3.28 -10.14
C THR A 63 -0.50 2.27 -9.37
N VAL A 64 0.82 2.26 -9.61
CA VAL A 64 1.79 1.40 -8.93
C VAL A 64 1.85 1.75 -7.44
N VAL A 65 1.93 3.05 -7.13
CA VAL A 65 1.96 3.53 -5.73
C VAL A 65 0.67 3.18 -4.99
N ALA A 66 -0.48 3.27 -5.66
CA ALA A 66 -1.76 2.85 -5.10
C ALA A 66 -1.78 1.34 -4.79
N CYS A 67 -1.27 0.50 -5.71
CA CYS A 67 -1.14 -0.93 -5.47
C CYS A 67 -0.24 -1.24 -4.27
N PHE A 68 0.87 -0.54 -4.14
CA PHE A 68 1.76 -0.64 -2.97
C PHE A 68 1.02 -0.29 -1.67
N CYS A 69 0.29 0.83 -1.63
CA CYS A 69 -0.42 1.28 -0.43
C CYS A 69 -1.49 0.29 0.03
N ILE A 70 -2.24 -0.30 -0.91
CA ILE A 70 -3.22 -1.35 -0.62
C ILE A 70 -2.53 -2.62 -0.18
N HIS A 71 -1.46 -3.05 -0.85
CA HIS A 71 -0.70 -4.25 -0.49
C HIS A 71 -0.18 -4.18 0.94
N LEU A 72 0.39 -3.04 1.33
CA LEU A 72 0.87 -2.82 2.68
C LEU A 72 -0.26 -2.86 3.71
N ALA A 73 -1.39 -2.20 3.44
CA ALA A 73 -2.55 -2.24 4.30
C ALA A 73 -3.11 -3.67 4.46
N CYS A 74 -3.16 -4.45 3.38
CA CYS A 74 -3.58 -5.85 3.38
C CYS A 74 -2.69 -6.69 4.30
N LYS A 75 -1.37 -6.56 4.15
CA LYS A 75 -0.40 -7.24 5.03
C LYS A 75 -0.59 -6.88 6.51
N TRP A 76 -0.85 -5.61 6.81
CA TRP A 76 -1.07 -5.17 8.20
C TRP A 76 -2.40 -5.65 8.79
N SER A 77 -3.45 -5.75 7.98
CA SER A 77 -4.73 -6.29 8.40
C SER A 77 -4.78 -7.82 8.39
N ASN A 78 -3.66 -8.50 8.07
CA ASN A 78 -3.58 -9.94 7.84
C ASN A 78 -4.72 -10.43 6.91
N TRP A 79 -5.05 -9.58 5.92
CA TRP A 79 -6.11 -9.80 4.96
C TRP A 79 -5.49 -9.95 3.58
N GLU A 80 -5.90 -10.99 2.86
CA GLU A 80 -5.46 -11.21 1.50
C GLU A 80 -6.62 -11.00 0.54
N ILE A 81 -6.38 -10.21 -0.51
CA ILE A 81 -7.33 -10.05 -1.60
C ILE A 81 -7.32 -11.36 -2.40
N PRO A 82 -8.46 -12.05 -2.55
CA PRO A 82 -8.51 -13.30 -3.27
C PRO A 82 -8.11 -13.13 -4.75
N LEU A 83 -7.54 -14.19 -5.30
CA LEU A 83 -7.25 -14.29 -6.74
C LEU A 83 -8.55 -14.19 -7.55
N SER A 84 -8.45 -13.63 -8.75
CA SER A 84 -9.59 -13.60 -9.66
C SER A 84 -9.91 -15.00 -10.19
N ASN A 85 -11.09 -15.14 -10.80
CA ASN A 85 -11.51 -16.37 -11.49
C ASN A 85 -10.53 -16.81 -12.59
N GLU A 86 -9.71 -15.88 -13.10
CA GLU A 86 -8.68 -16.15 -14.11
C GLU A 86 -7.30 -16.45 -13.49
N SER A 87 -7.22 -16.70 -12.18
CA SER A 87 -5.97 -16.88 -11.43
C SER A 87 -5.01 -15.68 -11.50
N LYS A 88 -5.54 -14.48 -11.78
CA LYS A 88 -4.75 -13.25 -11.82
C LYS A 88 -4.80 -12.53 -10.47
N SER A 89 -3.66 -11.97 -10.09
CA SER A 89 -3.56 -11.10 -8.91
C SER A 89 -4.38 -9.82 -9.11
N TRP A 90 -4.98 -9.32 -8.03
CA TRP A 90 -5.84 -8.13 -8.06
C TRP A 90 -5.15 -6.89 -8.65
N PHE A 91 -3.85 -6.70 -8.38
CA PHE A 91 -3.09 -5.56 -8.85
C PHE A 91 -2.95 -5.52 -10.38
N TRP A 92 -3.06 -6.67 -11.06
CA TRP A 92 -3.02 -6.73 -12.52
C TRP A 92 -4.18 -5.97 -13.18
N TYR A 93 -5.33 -5.88 -12.50
CA TYR A 93 -6.50 -5.14 -12.97
C TYR A 93 -6.36 -3.61 -12.77
N VAL A 94 -5.40 -3.19 -11.94
CA VAL A 94 -5.08 -1.78 -11.72
C VAL A 94 -3.97 -1.34 -12.67
N ASP A 95 -2.89 -2.12 -12.73
CA ASP A 95 -1.76 -1.88 -13.62
C ASP A 95 -1.02 -3.18 -13.96
N ARG A 96 -0.87 -3.44 -15.26
CA ARG A 96 -0.24 -4.68 -15.76
C ARG A 96 1.27 -4.74 -15.52
N SER A 97 1.91 -3.61 -15.23
CA SER A 97 3.35 -3.54 -14.92
C SER A 97 3.67 -3.91 -13.47
N VAL A 98 2.65 -4.00 -12.60
CA VAL A 98 2.84 -4.33 -11.19
C VAL A 98 3.09 -5.83 -11.03
N THR A 99 4.15 -6.15 -10.29
CA THR A 99 4.50 -7.51 -9.89
C THR A 99 4.55 -7.62 -8.36
N GLN A 100 4.43 -8.84 -7.85
CA GLN A 100 4.56 -9.10 -6.41
C GLN A 100 5.93 -8.64 -5.86
N GLU A 101 7.01 -8.92 -6.62
CA GLU A 101 8.37 -8.49 -6.29
C GLU A 101 8.48 -6.96 -6.19
N LEU A 102 7.88 -6.22 -7.12
CA LEU A 102 7.88 -4.76 -7.08
C LEU A 102 7.15 -4.24 -5.83
N LEU A 103 5.99 -4.81 -5.49
CA LEU A 103 5.24 -4.41 -4.29
C LEU A 103 6.04 -4.67 -3.00
N GLU A 104 6.78 -5.77 -2.94
CA GLU A 104 7.66 -6.11 -1.83
C GLU A 104 8.86 -5.17 -1.73
N GLN A 105 9.50 -4.85 -2.86
CA GLN A 105 10.58 -3.87 -2.92
C GLN A 105 10.12 -2.50 -2.41
N LEU A 106 8.98 -1.99 -2.90
CA LEU A 106 8.44 -0.69 -2.48
C LEU A 106 8.05 -0.70 -0.99
N THR A 107 7.52 -1.82 -0.51
CA THR A 107 7.19 -2.00 0.90
C THR A 107 8.43 -1.94 1.77
N ASP A 108 9.48 -2.68 1.42
CA ASP A 108 10.75 -2.68 2.14
C ASP A 108 11.41 -1.28 2.13
N GLU A 109 11.38 -0.58 0.99
CA GLU A 109 11.88 0.78 0.88
C GLU A 109 11.11 1.75 1.79
N PHE A 110 9.77 1.71 1.74
CA PHE A 110 8.92 2.56 2.57
C PHE A 110 9.18 2.32 4.06
N LEU A 111 9.22 1.05 4.50
CA LEU A 111 9.45 0.73 5.91
C LEU A 111 10.82 1.17 6.40
N ARG A 112 11.87 1.03 5.58
CA ARG A 112 13.21 1.55 5.92
C ARG A 112 13.23 3.07 6.09
N ILE A 113 12.48 3.80 5.26
CA ILE A 113 12.36 5.27 5.38
C ILE A 113 11.55 5.61 6.62
N PHE A 114 10.40 4.94 6.79
CA PHE A 114 9.50 5.10 7.91
C PHE A 114 10.21 4.93 9.26
N ASP A 115 11.12 3.97 9.35
CA ASP A 115 11.83 3.70 10.58
C ASP A 115 12.82 4.79 10.99
N LYS A 116 13.30 5.58 10.03
CA LYS A 116 14.18 6.72 10.27
C LYS A 116 13.43 7.99 10.67
N CYS A 117 12.10 8.01 10.56
CA CYS A 117 11.31 9.18 10.92
C CYS A 117 11.21 9.39 12.44
N PRO A 118 11.20 10.66 12.92
CA PRO A 118 11.15 10.98 14.34
C PRO A 118 9.87 10.45 15.01
N SER A 119 10.00 10.10 16.30
CA SER A 119 8.96 9.41 17.11
C SER A 119 7.60 10.12 17.15
N ARG A 120 7.52 11.42 16.87
CA ARG A 120 6.26 12.18 16.79
C ARG A 120 5.42 11.80 15.57
N LEU A 121 6.06 11.53 14.43
CA LEU A 121 5.38 11.06 13.23
C LEU A 121 4.92 9.61 13.41
N LYS A 122 5.81 8.75 13.93
CA LYS A 122 5.44 7.38 14.32
C LYS A 122 4.23 7.37 15.27
N ARG A 123 4.19 8.24 16.28
CA ARG A 123 3.05 8.39 17.20
C ARG A 123 1.75 8.81 16.55
N LYS A 124 1.76 9.81 15.65
CA LYS A 124 0.54 10.25 14.95
C LYS A 124 -0.03 9.13 14.07
N ILE A 125 0.85 8.31 13.51
CA ILE A 125 0.50 7.16 12.68
C ILE A 125 -0.02 6.00 13.55
N SER A 126 0.58 5.75 14.71
CA SER A 126 0.10 4.78 15.70
C SER A 126 -1.20 5.19 16.41
N ALA A 127 -1.46 6.50 16.58
CA ALA A 127 -2.63 6.99 17.32
C ALA A 127 -3.94 7.03 16.51
N ASN A 128 -3.86 7.10 15.18
CA ASN A 128 -5.02 7.06 14.29
C ASN A 128 -5.48 5.62 13.96
N GLN A 129 -4.85 4.61 14.57
CA GLN A 129 -5.04 3.21 14.21
C GLN A 129 -5.17 2.35 15.47
N ASN A 130 -6.20 1.50 15.53
CA ASN A 130 -6.28 0.34 16.43
C ASN A 130 -5.22 -0.71 16.02
N MET A 131 -3.94 -0.37 16.15
CA MET A 131 -2.81 -1.19 15.67
C MET A 131 -2.03 -1.79 16.84
N THR A 132 -2.63 -2.77 17.51
CA THR A 132 -1.95 -3.62 18.50
C THR A 132 -0.94 -4.59 17.87
N GLY A 133 -0.92 -4.74 16.54
CA GLY A 133 -0.02 -5.65 15.81
C GLY A 133 1.32 -5.07 15.33
N TYR A 134 1.53 -3.74 15.45
CA TYR A 134 2.70 -3.04 14.89
C TYR A 134 4.04 -3.62 15.34
N HIS A 135 4.12 -4.01 16.61
CA HIS A 135 5.38 -4.43 17.23
C HIS A 135 5.69 -5.91 17.01
N ILE A 136 4.68 -6.71 16.64
CA ILE A 136 4.82 -8.16 16.39
C ILE A 136 5.20 -8.39 14.92
N GLY A 137 4.55 -7.70 13.97
CA GLY A 137 4.73 -7.95 12.52
C GLY A 137 6.11 -7.63 11.96
N VAL A 138 6.77 -6.54 12.40
CA VAL A 138 8.12 -6.18 11.90
C VAL A 138 9.17 -7.20 12.37
N ASN A 139 9.05 -7.67 13.62
CA ASN A 139 9.92 -8.72 14.14
C ASN A 139 9.59 -10.09 13.51
N GLU A 140 8.32 -10.40 13.25
CA GLU A 140 7.90 -11.69 12.68
C GLU A 140 8.21 -11.80 11.17
N LEU A 141 8.10 -10.70 10.40
CA LEU A 141 8.54 -10.63 8.99
C LEU A 141 10.07 -10.73 8.85
N ALA A 142 10.81 -10.16 9.80
CA ALA A 142 12.26 -10.33 9.87
C ALA A 142 12.65 -11.79 10.22
N GLN A 143 11.81 -12.48 11.00
CA GLN A 143 12.08 -13.83 11.49
C GLN A 143 11.63 -14.94 10.52
N LYS A 144 10.59 -14.71 9.69
CA LYS A 144 10.15 -15.63 8.62
C LYS A 144 11.11 -15.76 7.44
N ARG A 145 12.21 -14.99 7.39
CA ARG A 145 13.33 -15.22 6.45
C ARG A 145 14.20 -16.45 6.81
N ALA A 146 13.91 -17.15 7.91
CA ALA A 146 14.49 -18.46 8.23
C ALA A 146 13.48 -19.60 7.90
N LEU A 147 13.78 -20.36 6.83
CA LEU A 147 13.03 -21.52 6.29
C LEU A 147 12.70 -22.61 7.34
N PRO A 148 11.62 -23.41 7.18
CA PRO A 148 11.72 -24.65 6.38
C PRO A 148 10.43 -25.15 5.66
N GLY A 149 10.65 -25.85 4.52
CA GLY A 149 10.14 -27.20 4.17
C GLY A 149 8.64 -27.48 3.91
N PRO A 150 8.29 -28.44 3.01
CA PRO A 150 6.96 -28.54 2.39
C PRO A 150 6.03 -29.61 3.01
N GLY A 151 4.72 -29.48 2.79
CA GLY A 151 3.81 -30.63 2.82
C GLY A 151 2.32 -30.35 3.00
N ALA A 152 1.54 -30.95 2.08
CA ALA A 152 0.14 -31.41 2.17
C ALA A 152 -1.03 -30.49 1.73
N ASP A 153 -1.56 -30.83 0.54
CA ASP A 153 -2.97 -30.80 0.13
C ASP A 153 -3.85 -31.69 1.06
N PRO A 154 -5.21 -31.53 1.18
CA PRO A 154 -6.14 -31.49 0.02
C PRO A 154 -7.48 -30.69 0.12
N GLN A 155 -8.00 -30.35 -1.08
CA GLN A 155 -9.41 -30.34 -1.56
C GLN A 155 -10.57 -29.87 -0.65
N HIS A 156 -11.28 -28.78 -1.02
CA HIS A 156 -12.62 -28.74 -1.66
C HIS A 156 -13.13 -27.28 -1.81
N ALA A 157 -13.87 -26.99 -2.88
CA ALA A 157 -14.17 -25.65 -3.39
C ALA A 157 -15.39 -24.92 -2.75
N SER A 158 -15.26 -23.61 -2.55
CA SER A 158 -16.33 -22.57 -2.57
C SER A 158 -15.72 -21.18 -2.29
N PHE A 159 -16.12 -20.12 -3.01
CA PHE A 159 -15.81 -18.74 -2.58
C PHE A 159 -16.57 -18.45 -1.28
N GLN A 160 -15.89 -18.62 -0.14
CA GLN A 160 -16.45 -18.34 1.18
C GLN A 160 -16.20 -16.90 1.58
N GLN A 161 -17.28 -16.27 2.07
CA GLN A 161 -17.22 -15.01 2.80
C GLN A 161 -16.28 -15.15 4.00
N PRO A 162 -15.48 -14.12 4.33
CA PRO A 162 -14.68 -14.16 5.54
C PRO A 162 -15.60 -14.23 6.77
N VAL A 163 -15.41 -15.27 7.58
CA VAL A 163 -16.07 -15.43 8.88
C VAL A 163 -15.45 -14.39 9.81
N ALA A 164 -16.25 -13.43 10.25
CA ALA A 164 -15.87 -12.51 11.31
C ALA A 164 -15.75 -13.32 12.62
N CYS A 165 -14.56 -13.33 13.24
CA CYS A 165 -14.46 -13.72 14.64
C CYS A 165 -14.92 -12.55 15.51
N ASN A 166 -15.89 -12.84 16.38
CA ASN A 166 -16.44 -11.98 17.44
C ASN A 166 -15.36 -11.35 18.34
#